data_AF-A0A2B9DTG2-F1
#
_entry.id   AF-A0A2B9DTG2-F1
#
_cell.length_a   1.000
_cell.length_b   1.000
_cell.length_c   1.000
_cell.angle_alpha   90.00
_cell.angle_beta   90.00
_cell.angle_gamma   90.00
#
_symmetry.space_group_name_H-M   'P 1'
#
loop_
_entity.id
_entity.type
_entity.pdbx_description
1 polymer ?
#
loop_
_entity_poly.entity_id
_entity_poly.type
_entity_poly.pdbx_seq_one_letter_code
_entity_poly.pdbx_strand_id
1 'polypeptide(L)'
;MKKDKTNAMRILDKEKIEYSMMSYDPNDGKIDGVSVAEKIGREVREVYKTLIAQGNSKDYHVFIIPVDEELNLKAAAKAVSEKKIEMIPVKDITKVSGYIRGGCSPVGMKKLFSTCIDESAQLLEKIIVSGGKIGVQIELKVDDLAKVTRAQFGEVTK
;
A
#
# COMPACT_ATOMS: atom_id res chain seq x y z
N MET A 1 13.71 16.12 -18.64
CA MET A 1 13.97 15.54 -17.30
C MET A 1 13.44 14.11 -17.26
N LYS A 2 14.30 13.11 -17.10
CA LYS A 2 13.84 11.77 -16.68
C LYS A 2 13.18 11.97 -15.31
N LYS A 3 11.84 11.89 -15.22
CA LYS A 3 11.17 11.79 -13.92
C LYS A 3 11.85 10.63 -13.20
N ASP A 4 12.38 10.85 -12.00
CA ASP A 4 13.03 9.81 -11.20
C ASP A 4 12.00 8.73 -10.84
N LYS A 5 11.80 7.78 -11.77
CA LYS A 5 10.87 6.68 -11.58
C LYS A 5 11.35 5.84 -10.41
N THR A 6 10.45 5.52 -9.50
CA THR A 6 10.72 4.59 -8.40
C THR A 6 10.74 3.15 -8.92
N ASN A 7 11.14 2.20 -8.08
CA ASN A 7 11.07 0.78 -8.44
C ASN A 7 9.62 0.33 -8.73
N ALA A 8 8.65 0.82 -7.94
CA ALA A 8 7.23 0.53 -8.15
C ALA A 8 6.78 0.98 -9.55
N MET A 9 7.09 2.23 -9.94
CA MET A 9 6.76 2.78 -11.25
C MET A 9 7.41 1.99 -12.40
N ARG A 10 8.68 1.55 -12.25
CA ARG A 10 9.34 0.73 -13.27
C ARG A 10 8.69 -0.63 -13.45
N ILE A 11 8.15 -1.22 -12.38
CA ILE A 11 7.42 -2.49 -12.46
C ILE A 11 6.09 -2.27 -13.17
N LEU A 12 5.35 -1.19 -12.85
CA LEU A 12 4.11 -0.86 -13.56
C LEU A 12 4.35 -0.63 -15.05
N ASP A 13 5.42 0.10 -15.43
CA ASP A 13 5.83 0.26 -16.83
C ASP A 13 6.05 -1.10 -17.52
N LYS A 14 6.77 -2.02 -16.85
CA LYS A 14 7.11 -3.34 -17.37
C LYS A 14 5.86 -4.20 -17.59
N GLU A 15 4.90 -4.13 -16.67
CA GLU A 15 3.61 -4.83 -16.75
C GLU A 15 2.60 -4.10 -17.65
N LYS A 16 2.99 -2.97 -18.25
CA LYS A 16 2.15 -2.12 -19.12
C LYS A 16 0.87 -1.63 -18.41
N ILE A 17 0.98 -1.34 -17.12
CA ILE A 17 -0.10 -0.78 -16.31
C ILE A 17 0.00 0.74 -16.36
N GLU A 18 -1.13 1.38 -16.65
CA GLU A 18 -1.25 2.84 -16.62
C GLU A 18 -1.31 3.35 -15.19
N TYR A 19 -0.60 4.44 -14.91
CA TYR A 19 -0.63 5.10 -13.61
C TYR A 19 -0.32 6.60 -13.74
N SER A 20 -0.87 7.40 -12.83
CA SER A 20 -0.53 8.81 -12.64
C SER A 20 0.42 8.96 -11.45
N MET A 21 1.45 9.79 -11.59
CA MET A 21 2.38 10.12 -10.50
C MET A 21 2.01 11.46 -9.88
N MET A 22 1.93 11.51 -8.56
CA MET A 22 1.77 12.73 -7.77
C MET A 22 2.97 12.89 -6.83
N SER A 23 3.34 14.14 -6.56
CA SER A 23 4.42 14.46 -5.64
C SER A 23 3.96 15.51 -4.62
N TYR A 24 4.49 15.43 -3.40
CA TYR A 24 4.27 16.41 -2.35
C TYR A 24 5.57 16.69 -1.58
N ASP A 25 5.65 17.83 -0.91
CA ASP A 25 6.77 18.18 -0.04
C ASP A 25 6.63 17.47 1.34
N PRO A 26 7.59 16.61 1.73
CA PRO A 26 7.58 15.95 3.04
C PRO A 26 8.29 16.73 4.17
N ASN A 27 8.80 17.94 3.92
CA ASN A 27 9.66 18.69 4.84
C ASN A 27 8.99 19.10 6.17
N ASP A 28 7.66 19.11 6.24
CA ASP A 28 6.91 19.38 7.48
C ASP A 28 6.83 18.17 8.44
N GLY A 29 7.42 17.03 8.06
CA GLY A 29 7.41 15.79 8.86
C GLY A 29 6.07 15.04 8.90
N LYS A 30 5.01 15.59 8.29
CA LYS A 30 3.68 14.96 8.23
C LYS A 30 3.60 14.00 7.05
N ILE A 31 3.96 12.76 7.33
CA ILE A 31 3.95 11.64 6.38
C ILE A 31 2.87 10.59 6.69
N ASP A 32 1.99 10.87 7.66
CA ASP A 32 0.75 10.11 7.80
C ASP A 32 -0.12 10.36 6.58
N GLY A 33 -0.88 9.35 6.20
CA GLY A 33 -1.46 9.40 4.87
C GLY A 33 -2.73 10.29 4.75
N VAL A 34 -3.35 10.71 5.85
CA VAL A 34 -4.41 11.75 5.83
C VAL A 34 -3.78 13.09 5.45
N SER A 35 -2.66 13.45 6.08
CA SER A 35 -1.89 14.63 5.68
C SER A 35 -1.40 14.54 4.24
N VAL A 36 -1.07 13.33 3.74
CA VAL A 36 -0.71 13.13 2.34
C VAL A 36 -1.88 13.42 1.41
N ALA A 37 -3.10 12.93 1.72
CA ALA A 37 -4.29 13.16 0.91
C ALA A 37 -4.55 14.66 0.71
N GLU A 38 -4.48 15.45 1.80
CA GLU A 38 -4.60 16.91 1.75
C GLU A 38 -3.54 17.55 0.84
N LYS A 39 -2.27 17.14 0.99
CA LYS A 39 -1.14 17.70 0.22
C LYS A 39 -1.20 17.43 -1.27
N ILE A 40 -1.77 16.29 -1.67
CA ILE A 40 -1.95 15.94 -3.09
C ILE A 40 -3.31 16.40 -3.64
N GLY A 41 -4.14 17.05 -2.81
CA GLY A 41 -5.46 17.56 -3.20
C GLY A 41 -6.47 16.47 -3.56
N ARG A 42 -6.48 15.38 -2.79
CA ARG A 42 -7.32 14.20 -3.04
C ARG A 42 -8.18 13.86 -1.84
N GLU A 43 -9.31 13.23 -2.12
CA GLU A 43 -10.22 12.74 -1.09
C GLU A 43 -9.54 11.63 -0.28
N VAL A 44 -9.70 11.66 1.04
CA VAL A 44 -9.08 10.68 1.96
C VAL A 44 -9.43 9.24 1.58
N ARG A 45 -10.69 9.00 1.19
CA ARG A 45 -11.20 7.69 0.75
C ARG A 45 -10.50 7.12 -0.50
N GLU A 46 -9.83 7.95 -1.28
CA GLU A 46 -9.10 7.52 -2.49
C GLU A 46 -7.65 7.15 -2.17
N VAL A 47 -7.16 7.48 -0.98
CA VAL A 47 -5.78 7.24 -0.54
C VAL A 47 -5.73 6.03 0.36
N TYR A 48 -4.81 5.12 0.04
CA TYR A 48 -4.65 3.84 0.71
C TYR A 48 -3.22 3.70 1.24
N LYS A 49 -3.10 3.14 2.45
CA LYS A 49 -1.82 2.82 3.08
C LYS A 49 -1.52 1.34 3.00
N THR A 50 -0.23 1.03 2.86
CA THR A 50 0.27 -0.35 2.82
C THR A 50 0.86 -0.73 4.17
N LEU A 51 0.26 -1.73 4.78
CA LEU A 51 0.62 -2.29 6.08
C LEU A 51 1.22 -3.68 5.91
N ILE A 52 2.11 -4.06 6.82
CA ILE A 52 2.73 -5.39 6.83
C ILE A 52 2.52 -5.99 8.21
N ALA A 53 2.05 -7.22 8.24
CA ALA A 53 1.82 -7.96 9.47
C ALA A 53 2.39 -9.38 9.32
N GLN A 54 2.70 -10.02 10.44
CA GLN A 54 3.25 -11.37 10.48
C GLN A 54 2.22 -12.35 11.05
N GLY A 55 1.99 -13.43 10.32
CA GLY A 55 1.12 -14.53 10.73
C GLY A 55 1.75 -15.40 11.81
N ASN A 56 0.93 -16.25 12.43
CA ASN A 56 1.41 -17.26 13.37
C ASN A 56 2.37 -18.25 12.70
N SER A 57 2.18 -18.51 11.40
CA SER A 57 3.10 -19.27 10.53
C SER A 57 4.51 -18.67 10.41
N LYS A 58 4.70 -17.41 10.83
CA LYS A 58 5.87 -16.55 10.58
C LYS A 58 5.95 -15.96 9.17
N ASP A 59 4.99 -16.24 8.30
CA ASP A 59 4.88 -15.59 7.00
C ASP A 59 4.43 -14.13 7.16
N TYR A 60 4.90 -13.28 6.24
CA TYR A 60 4.49 -11.88 6.16
C TYR A 60 3.36 -11.71 5.16
N HIS A 61 2.41 -10.87 5.54
CA HIS A 61 1.23 -10.54 4.75
C HIS A 61 1.11 -9.02 4.61
N VAL A 62 0.61 -8.58 3.47
CA VAL A 62 0.45 -7.15 3.13
C VAL A 62 -1.03 -6.82 3.11
N PHE A 63 -1.39 -5.66 3.68
CA PHE A 63 -2.75 -5.15 3.68
C PHE A 63 -2.77 -3.74 3.10
N ILE A 64 -3.65 -3.51 2.14
CA ILE A 64 -3.83 -2.22 1.47
C ILE A 64 -5.22 -1.71 1.90
N ILE A 65 -5.25 -0.73 2.80
CA ILE A 65 -6.48 -0.25 3.43
C ILE A 65 -6.63 1.27 3.26
N PRO A 66 -7.84 1.83 3.35
CA PRO A 66 -8.04 3.28 3.38
C PRO A 66 -7.16 3.95 4.43
N VAL A 67 -6.72 5.16 4.12
CA VAL A 67 -5.66 5.80 4.89
C VAL A 67 -6.09 6.24 6.29
N ASP A 68 -7.36 6.53 6.45
CA ASP A 68 -8.08 6.89 7.67
C ASP A 68 -8.56 5.68 8.48
N GLU A 69 -8.44 4.46 7.94
CA GLU A 69 -8.92 3.24 8.60
C GLU A 69 -7.84 2.50 9.38
N GLU A 70 -8.25 1.64 10.31
CA GLU A 70 -7.35 0.74 11.05
C GLU A 70 -7.54 -0.72 10.65
N LEU A 71 -6.44 -1.47 10.60
CA LEU A 71 -6.49 -2.89 10.28
C LEU A 71 -7.18 -3.67 11.41
N ASN A 72 -8.30 -4.32 11.11
CA ASN A 72 -8.93 -5.28 11.98
C ASN A 72 -8.14 -6.60 11.96
N LEU A 73 -7.26 -6.79 12.95
CA LEU A 73 -6.35 -7.95 12.99
C LEU A 73 -7.06 -9.31 12.93
N LYS A 74 -8.29 -9.42 13.44
CA LYS A 74 -9.06 -10.66 13.40
C LYS A 74 -9.59 -10.93 11.98
N ALA A 75 -10.13 -9.91 11.33
CA ALA A 75 -10.61 -10.00 9.96
C ALA A 75 -9.45 -10.21 8.97
N ALA A 76 -8.36 -9.46 9.15
CA ALA A 76 -7.11 -9.60 8.41
C ALA A 76 -6.55 -11.03 8.49
N ALA A 77 -6.46 -11.62 9.70
CA ALA A 77 -6.01 -13.00 9.88
C ALA A 77 -6.90 -13.99 9.10
N LYS A 78 -8.23 -13.83 9.15
CA LYS A 78 -9.17 -14.65 8.37
C LYS A 78 -8.95 -14.51 6.87
N ALA A 79 -8.78 -13.28 6.37
CA ALA A 79 -8.57 -13.00 4.95
C ALA A 79 -7.33 -13.72 4.41
N VAL A 80 -6.25 -13.79 5.18
CA VAL A 80 -5.00 -14.46 4.76
C VAL A 80 -4.85 -15.90 5.28
N SER A 81 -5.93 -16.51 5.76
CA SER A 81 -5.95 -17.89 6.27
C SER A 81 -4.96 -18.16 7.41
N GLU A 82 -4.73 -17.17 8.26
CA GLU A 82 -3.91 -17.27 9.46
C GLU A 82 -4.76 -17.42 10.73
N LYS A 83 -4.25 -18.18 11.71
CA LYS A 83 -4.91 -18.28 13.02
C LYS A 83 -4.90 -16.95 13.78
N LYS A 84 -3.81 -16.19 13.63
CA LYS A 84 -3.58 -14.88 14.25
C LYS A 84 -2.57 -14.11 13.41
N ILE A 85 -2.70 -12.79 13.37
CA ILE A 85 -1.73 -11.90 12.78
C ILE A 85 -1.37 -10.76 13.73
N GLU A 86 -0.13 -10.27 13.64
CA GLU A 86 0.37 -9.14 14.43
C GLU A 86 1.11 -8.15 13.53
N MET A 87 0.93 -6.85 13.79
CA MET A 87 1.65 -5.80 13.06
C MET A 87 3.17 -5.94 13.27
N ILE A 88 3.96 -5.86 12.20
CA ILE A 88 5.41 -5.88 12.36
C ILE A 88 5.88 -4.57 13.03
N PRO A 89 6.97 -4.60 13.82
CA PRO A 89 7.58 -3.39 14.33
C PRO A 89 8.00 -2.45 13.19
N VAL A 90 7.82 -1.13 13.36
CA VAL A 90 8.18 -0.11 12.37
C VAL A 90 9.64 -0.25 11.89
N LYS A 91 10.56 -0.58 12.81
CA LYS A 91 11.98 -0.79 12.51
C LYS A 91 12.25 -1.93 11.51
N ASP A 92 11.31 -2.86 11.37
CA ASP A 92 11.45 -4.04 10.52
C ASP A 92 10.87 -3.83 9.11
N ILE A 93 10.10 -2.75 8.86
CA ILE A 93 9.49 -2.47 7.56
C ILE A 93 10.53 -2.46 6.43
N THR A 94 11.64 -1.74 6.61
CA THR A 94 12.72 -1.65 5.61
C THR A 94 13.41 -2.99 5.38
N LYS A 95 13.59 -3.77 6.46
CA LYS A 95 14.19 -5.09 6.37
C LYS A 95 13.32 -6.02 5.52
N VAL A 96 12.02 -6.06 5.81
CA VAL A 96 11.04 -6.96 5.18
C VAL A 96 10.69 -6.52 3.75
N SER A 97 10.24 -5.29 3.58
CA SER A 97 9.70 -4.80 2.29
C SER A 97 10.77 -4.26 1.35
N GLY A 98 11.85 -3.69 1.90
CA GLY A 98 12.79 -2.85 1.15
C GLY A 98 12.39 -1.37 1.06
N TYR A 99 11.22 -1.00 1.59
CA TYR A 99 10.75 0.38 1.67
C TYR A 99 10.81 0.94 3.08
N ILE A 100 10.91 2.25 3.20
CA ILE A 100 10.90 2.96 4.49
C ILE A 100 9.46 3.31 4.91
N ARG A 101 9.26 3.56 6.21
CA ARG A 101 7.99 4.11 6.72
C ARG A 101 7.64 5.41 5.99
N GLY A 102 6.37 5.57 5.61
CA GLY A 102 5.87 6.71 4.81
C GLY A 102 6.17 6.63 3.31
N GLY A 103 6.95 5.63 2.88
CA GLY A 103 7.24 5.35 1.47
C GLY A 103 7.04 3.88 1.11
N CYS A 104 6.21 3.15 1.86
CA CYS A 104 5.97 1.73 1.66
C CYS A 104 4.96 1.53 0.52
N SER A 105 5.45 1.11 -0.65
CA SER A 105 4.60 0.76 -1.79
C SER A 105 4.14 -0.69 -1.70
N PRO A 106 2.91 -1.00 -2.14
CA PRO A 106 2.47 -2.38 -2.31
C PRO A 106 3.13 -3.07 -3.51
N VAL A 107 3.70 -2.30 -4.45
CA VAL A 107 4.36 -2.79 -5.65
C VAL A 107 5.87 -2.73 -5.46
N GLY A 108 6.58 -3.78 -5.88
CA GLY A 108 8.04 -3.77 -5.94
C GLY A 108 8.77 -4.01 -4.62
N MET A 109 8.10 -4.66 -3.67
CA MET A 109 8.77 -5.22 -2.49
C MET A 109 9.78 -6.31 -2.86
N LYS A 110 10.72 -6.61 -1.96
CA LYS A 110 11.78 -7.64 -2.16
C LYS A 110 11.25 -9.03 -2.53
N LYS A 111 10.04 -9.36 -2.06
CA LYS A 111 9.32 -10.59 -2.35
C LYS A 111 7.86 -10.24 -2.61
N LEU A 112 7.16 -11.12 -3.32
CA LEU A 112 5.71 -11.06 -3.38
C LEU A 112 5.14 -11.69 -2.10
N PHE A 113 4.32 -10.94 -1.38
CA PHE A 113 3.65 -11.40 -0.16
C PHE A 113 2.17 -11.66 -0.45
N SER A 114 1.56 -12.53 0.33
CA SER A 114 0.10 -12.66 0.35
C SER A 114 -0.48 -11.27 0.67
N THR A 115 -1.28 -10.74 -0.25
CA THR A 115 -1.75 -9.35 -0.21
C THR A 115 -3.27 -9.33 -0.18
N CYS A 116 -3.83 -8.54 0.72
CA CYS A 116 -5.25 -8.26 0.77
C CYS A 116 -5.49 -6.77 0.56
N ILE A 117 -6.36 -6.41 -0.38
CA ILE A 117 -6.90 -5.06 -0.51
C ILE A 117 -8.22 -5.03 0.24
N ASP A 118 -8.47 -3.97 1.00
CA ASP A 118 -9.78 -3.79 1.61
C ASP A 118 -10.89 -3.72 0.56
N GLU A 119 -12.01 -4.38 0.82
CA GLU A 119 -13.11 -4.49 -0.14
C GLU A 119 -13.75 -3.14 -0.51
N SER A 120 -13.62 -2.11 0.34
CA SER A 120 -14.07 -0.75 0.03
C SER A 120 -13.43 -0.19 -1.25
N ALA A 121 -12.23 -0.67 -1.62
CA ALA A 121 -11.58 -0.29 -2.87
C ALA A 121 -12.37 -0.72 -4.12
N GLN A 122 -13.22 -1.76 -4.03
CA GLN A 122 -14.03 -2.23 -5.16
C GLN A 122 -15.11 -1.22 -5.58
N LEU A 123 -15.40 -0.23 -4.73
CA LEU A 123 -16.32 0.87 -5.03
C LEU A 123 -15.66 1.99 -5.85
N LEU A 124 -14.35 1.90 -6.11
CA LEU A 124 -13.54 2.91 -6.77
C LEU A 124 -12.93 2.34 -8.06
N GLU A 125 -12.89 3.16 -9.12
CA GLU A 125 -12.16 2.76 -10.34
C GLU A 125 -10.65 2.77 -10.10
N LYS A 126 -10.16 3.77 -9.36
CA LYS A 126 -8.75 4.02 -9.09
C LYS A 126 -8.54 4.35 -7.62
N ILE A 127 -7.37 3.97 -7.12
CA ILE A 127 -6.91 4.34 -5.78
C ILE A 127 -5.48 4.85 -5.84
N ILE A 128 -5.08 5.52 -4.77
CA ILE A 128 -3.77 6.14 -4.61
C ILE A 128 -2.99 5.38 -3.54
N VAL A 129 -1.79 4.93 -3.87
CA VAL A 129 -0.88 4.26 -2.94
C VAL A 129 0.51 4.88 -3.04
N SER A 130 1.37 4.60 -2.05
CA SER A 130 2.75 5.09 -2.09
C SER A 130 3.47 4.63 -3.35
N GLY A 131 4.18 5.55 -3.99
CA GLY A 131 5.06 5.26 -5.11
C GLY A 131 6.37 4.59 -4.72
N GLY A 132 6.62 4.29 -3.43
CA GLY A 132 7.86 3.63 -2.98
C GLY A 132 8.96 4.59 -2.55
N LYS A 133 8.63 5.87 -2.40
CA LYS A 133 9.50 6.93 -1.86
C LYS A 133 8.61 7.94 -1.14
N ILE A 134 9.08 8.47 -0.01
CA ILE A 134 8.41 9.58 0.67
C ILE A 134 8.27 10.76 -0.30
N GLY A 135 7.12 11.42 -0.30
CA GLY A 135 6.84 12.52 -1.23
C GLY A 135 6.36 12.07 -2.61
N VAL A 136 6.20 10.76 -2.86
CA VAL A 136 5.74 10.21 -4.14
C VAL A 136 4.55 9.28 -3.93
N GLN A 137 3.45 9.58 -4.62
CA GLN A 137 2.24 8.75 -4.68
C GLN A 137 1.96 8.34 -6.13
N ILE A 138 1.28 7.22 -6.31
CA ILE A 138 0.83 6.72 -7.60
C ILE A 138 -0.66 6.41 -7.55
N GLU A 139 -1.40 6.87 -8.55
CA GLU A 139 -2.79 6.52 -8.78
C GLU A 139 -2.86 5.51 -9.92
N LEU A 140 -3.61 4.43 -9.73
CA LEU A 140 -3.80 3.38 -10.73
C LEU A 140 -5.15 2.69 -10.52
N LYS A 141 -5.60 1.93 -11.53
CA LYS A 141 -6.83 1.15 -11.42
C LYS A 141 -6.72 0.11 -10.32
N VAL A 142 -7.81 -0.07 -9.58
CA VAL A 142 -7.87 -1.04 -8.47
C VAL A 142 -7.60 -2.46 -8.97
N ASP A 143 -8.18 -2.82 -10.12
CA ASP A 143 -7.96 -4.12 -10.76
C ASP A 143 -6.50 -4.35 -11.20
N ASP A 144 -5.85 -3.31 -11.72
CA ASP A 144 -4.45 -3.40 -12.12
C ASP A 144 -3.53 -3.54 -10.90
N LEU A 145 -3.83 -2.82 -9.82
CA LEU A 145 -3.13 -2.97 -8.55
C LEU A 145 -3.29 -4.39 -7.99
N ALA A 146 -4.52 -4.91 -7.96
CA ALA A 146 -4.80 -6.27 -7.51
C ALA A 146 -4.04 -7.30 -8.36
N LYS A 147 -4.01 -7.12 -9.68
CA LYS A 147 -3.29 -7.99 -10.62
C LYS A 147 -1.78 -7.99 -10.36
N VAL A 148 -1.14 -6.83 -10.29
CA VAL A 148 0.33 -6.74 -10.14
C VAL A 148 0.80 -7.20 -8.76
N THR A 149 -0.04 -7.04 -7.74
CA THR A 149 0.25 -7.50 -6.36
C THR A 149 -0.23 -8.93 -6.09
N ARG A 150 -0.97 -9.55 -7.03
CA ARG A 150 -1.71 -10.80 -6.82
C ARG A 150 -2.59 -10.76 -5.58
N ALA A 151 -3.18 -9.60 -5.32
CA ALA A 151 -4.01 -9.40 -4.15
C ALA A 151 -5.40 -10.00 -4.35
N GLN A 152 -5.99 -10.41 -3.23
CA GLN A 152 -7.41 -10.65 -3.09
C GLN A 152 -8.08 -9.48 -2.38
N PHE A 153 -9.40 -9.35 -2.54
CA PHE A 153 -10.19 -8.40 -1.76
C PHE A 153 -10.73 -9.06 -0.50
N GLY A 154 -10.91 -8.28 0.56
CA GLY A 154 -11.62 -8.72 1.75
C GLY A 154 -11.87 -7.60 2.73
N GLU A 155 -12.93 -7.73 3.52
CA GLU A 155 -13.24 -6.88 4.67
C GLU A 155 -12.13 -7.03 5.73
N VAL A 156 -11.20 -6.05 5.78
CA VAL A 156 -10.04 -6.09 6.70
C VAL A 156 -9.94 -4.86 7.58
N THR A 157 -10.83 -3.88 7.39
CA THR A 157 -11.03 -2.74 8.31
C THR A 157 -12.24 -2.97 9.23
N LYS A 158 -12.66 -1.97 9.99
CA LYS A 158 -13.84 -2.03 10.88
C LYS A 158 -15.07 -1.40 10.25
#